data_AF-A0A3A0EIF0-F1
#
_entry.id   AF-A0A3A0EIF0-F1
#
_cell.length_a   1.000
_cell.length_b   1.000
_cell.length_c   1.000
_cell.angle_alpha   90.00
_cell.angle_beta   90.00
_cell.angle_gamma   90.00
#
_symmetry.space_group_name_H-M   'P 1'
#
loop_
_entity.id
_entity.type
_entity.pdbx_description
1 polymer ?
#
loop_
_entity_poly.entity_id
_entity_poly.type
_entity_poly.pdbx_seq_one_letter_code
_entity_poly.pdbx_strand_id
1 'polypeptide(L)'
;MPEIEELAAAVQHNCDLADAVHAQDLSLCTYLLQMREFFRWERGLPLDLMPDRTEVGRWIAMREAHWQALAGQADPEFDSLPLGSGLDAFDEAAANARLDSHGLVYAAGLARFRRPEFVLAERLESQTREGASIVVTGREHARGLNPPMATSRGDQVLVRRDVLRRWLGTRLELSRQRPSAEGLCAATDAWQVGDDREAALERIATAETETLILHELGERRAAALLGPQWESMLESLGDQRSELVARAVRDLFADCESTLPTLLERDEQASIHFWFANLEGMRGLLAPALRAGYLRWRSAAPGTPGASAALADAVQAQREHWLAQARALLAAWREAAAPGAVAFSEALVAAARGESPPG
;
A
#
# COMPACT_ATOMS: atom_id res chain seq x y z
N MET A 1 -26.57 -12.36 -6.03
CA MET A 1 -26.84 -13.20 -7.23
C MET A 1 -26.05 -14.47 -6.99
N PRO A 2 -26.65 -15.66 -7.09
CA PRO A 2 -26.00 -16.90 -6.67
C PRO A 2 -24.61 -17.11 -7.28
N GLU A 3 -24.44 -16.77 -8.57
CA GLU A 3 -23.16 -16.87 -9.28
C GLU A 3 -22.07 -15.92 -8.73
N ILE A 4 -22.44 -14.72 -8.28
CA ILE A 4 -21.48 -13.76 -7.69
C ILE A 4 -21.07 -14.20 -6.28
N GLU A 5 -22.01 -14.77 -5.52
CA GLU A 5 -21.73 -15.28 -4.17
C GLU A 5 -20.82 -16.51 -4.23
N GLU A 6 -21.03 -17.40 -5.19
CA GLU A 6 -20.16 -18.55 -5.47
C GLU A 6 -18.75 -18.10 -5.90
N LEU A 7 -18.66 -17.12 -6.82
CA LEU A 7 -17.38 -16.53 -7.21
C LEU A 7 -16.67 -15.88 -6.03
N ALA A 8 -17.38 -15.08 -5.22
CA ALA A 8 -16.79 -14.43 -4.05
C ALA A 8 -16.26 -15.47 -3.05
N ALA A 9 -16.97 -16.57 -2.83
CA ALA A 9 -16.52 -17.66 -1.99
C ALA A 9 -15.24 -18.34 -2.53
N ALA A 10 -15.17 -18.60 -3.84
CA ALA A 10 -13.98 -19.17 -4.47
C ALA A 10 -12.77 -18.22 -4.36
N VAL A 11 -12.96 -16.93 -4.63
CA VAL A 11 -11.89 -15.93 -4.47
C VAL A 11 -11.46 -15.81 -3.02
N GLN A 12 -12.40 -15.84 -2.06
CA GLN A 12 -12.08 -15.81 -0.64
C GLN A 12 -11.32 -17.06 -0.19
N HIS A 13 -11.63 -18.23 -0.76
CA HIS A 13 -10.87 -19.45 -0.51
C HIS A 13 -9.41 -19.30 -0.96
N ASN A 14 -9.17 -18.75 -2.15
CA ASN A 14 -7.82 -18.45 -2.63
C ASN A 14 -7.08 -17.43 -1.75
N CYS A 15 -7.78 -16.42 -1.24
CA CYS A 15 -7.23 -15.51 -0.23
C CYS A 15 -6.84 -16.26 1.05
N ASP A 16 -7.70 -17.16 1.54
CA ASP A 16 -7.44 -17.95 2.75
C ASP A 16 -6.27 -18.92 2.56
N LEU A 17 -6.11 -19.53 1.37
CA LEU A 17 -4.94 -20.35 1.03
C LEU A 17 -3.64 -19.53 1.10
N ALA A 18 -3.65 -18.31 0.54
CA ALA A 18 -2.49 -17.41 0.59
C ALA A 18 -2.19 -16.98 2.04
N ASP A 19 -3.20 -16.62 2.82
CA ASP A 19 -3.04 -16.22 4.22
C ASP A 19 -2.60 -17.36 5.12
N ALA A 20 -3.00 -18.60 4.84
CA ALA A 20 -2.59 -19.76 5.61
C ALA A 20 -1.05 -19.97 5.60
N VAL A 21 -0.38 -19.51 4.55
CA VAL A 21 1.09 -19.56 4.43
C VAL A 21 1.72 -18.27 4.96
N HIS A 22 1.15 -17.11 4.61
CA HIS A 22 1.82 -15.81 4.73
C HIS A 22 1.36 -14.93 5.90
N ALA A 23 0.25 -15.25 6.57
CA ALA A 23 -0.24 -14.40 7.67
C ALA A 23 0.76 -14.30 8.84
N GLN A 24 1.55 -15.35 9.05
CA GLN A 24 2.61 -15.42 10.06
C GLN A 24 3.83 -14.52 9.77
N ASP A 25 3.96 -13.98 8.56
CA ASP A 25 5.05 -13.06 8.20
C ASP A 25 4.89 -11.67 8.87
N LEU A 26 3.70 -11.38 9.42
CA LEU A 26 3.42 -10.14 10.12
C LEU A 26 3.97 -10.17 11.55
N SER A 27 4.48 -9.03 12.02
CA SER A 27 4.77 -8.86 13.45
C SER A 27 3.50 -8.97 14.28
N LEU A 28 3.59 -9.50 15.51
CA LEU A 28 2.41 -9.78 16.35
C LEU A 28 1.47 -8.57 16.50
N CYS A 29 2.00 -7.37 16.72
CA CYS A 29 1.18 -6.17 16.83
C CYS A 29 0.44 -5.84 15.53
N THR A 30 1.13 -5.96 14.38
CA THR A 30 0.52 -5.74 13.06
C THR A 30 -0.53 -6.79 12.78
N TYR A 31 -0.20 -8.07 13.01
CA TYR A 31 -1.10 -9.20 12.84
C TYR A 31 -2.41 -9.00 13.62
N LEU A 32 -2.35 -8.69 14.92
CA LEU A 32 -3.54 -8.48 15.75
C LEU A 32 -4.39 -7.28 15.30
N LEU A 33 -3.76 -6.19 14.82
CA LEU A 33 -4.49 -5.05 14.26
C LEU A 33 -5.21 -5.44 12.96
N GLN A 34 -4.54 -6.18 12.06
CA GLN A 34 -5.14 -6.67 10.82
C GLN A 34 -6.25 -7.68 11.07
N MET A 35 -6.08 -8.61 12.01
CA MET A 35 -7.11 -9.58 12.38
C MET A 35 -8.37 -8.91 12.91
N ARG A 36 -8.21 -7.86 13.74
CA ARG A 36 -9.36 -7.07 14.21
C ARG A 36 -10.07 -6.36 13.06
N GLU A 37 -9.34 -5.80 12.10
CA GLU A 37 -9.97 -5.16 10.94
C GLU A 37 -10.61 -6.18 9.98
N PHE A 38 -9.99 -7.34 9.82
CA PHE A 38 -10.53 -8.42 8.99
C PHE A 38 -11.84 -8.96 9.57
N PHE A 39 -11.92 -9.14 10.90
CA PHE A 39 -13.17 -9.43 11.61
C PHE A 39 -14.29 -8.42 11.32
N ARG A 40 -13.96 -7.12 11.33
CA ARG A 40 -14.93 -6.05 11.09
C ARG A 40 -15.42 -6.04 9.66
N TRP A 41 -14.52 -6.23 8.70
CA TRP A 41 -14.86 -6.32 7.29
C TRP A 41 -15.76 -7.52 6.98
N GLU A 42 -15.38 -8.72 7.45
CA GLU A 42 -16.13 -9.96 7.19
C GLU A 42 -17.58 -9.86 7.68
N ARG A 43 -17.80 -9.11 8.77
CA ARG A 43 -19.12 -8.92 9.38
C ARG A 43 -19.83 -7.63 8.96
N GLY A 44 -19.25 -6.85 8.05
CA GLY A 44 -19.81 -5.57 7.60
C GLY A 44 -19.99 -4.56 8.74
N LEU A 45 -19.15 -4.61 9.78
CA LEU A 45 -19.27 -3.73 10.93
C LEU A 45 -18.84 -2.29 10.60
N PRO A 46 -19.49 -1.27 11.21
CA PRO A 46 -19.10 0.13 11.07
C PRO A 46 -17.66 0.42 11.55
N LEU A 47 -17.08 1.48 10.98
CA LEU A 47 -15.69 1.88 11.23
C LEU A 47 -15.43 2.59 12.56
N ASP A 48 -16.47 2.98 13.27
CA ASP A 48 -16.45 3.52 14.62
C ASP A 48 -16.85 2.49 15.69
N LEU A 49 -17.37 1.32 15.28
CA LEU A 49 -17.71 0.25 16.20
C LEU A 49 -16.45 -0.41 16.76
N MET A 50 -16.33 -0.39 18.09
CA MET A 50 -15.36 -1.22 18.81
C MET A 50 -15.95 -2.61 19.07
N PRO A 51 -15.42 -3.67 18.43
CA PRO A 51 -15.94 -5.01 18.62
C PRO A 51 -15.61 -5.57 20.01
N ASP A 52 -16.44 -6.48 20.51
CA ASP A 52 -16.19 -7.15 21.78
C ASP A 52 -14.89 -7.98 21.71
N ARG A 53 -14.02 -7.83 22.72
CA ARG A 53 -12.70 -8.48 22.73
C ARG A 53 -12.80 -9.99 22.80
N THR A 54 -13.80 -10.54 23.49
CA THR A 54 -13.99 -11.97 23.64
C THR A 54 -14.48 -12.59 22.34
N GLU A 55 -15.38 -11.88 21.64
CA GLU A 55 -15.86 -12.28 20.33
C GLU A 55 -14.74 -12.25 19.28
N VAL A 56 -13.96 -11.17 19.23
CA VAL A 56 -12.78 -11.08 18.34
C VAL A 56 -11.81 -12.21 18.64
N GLY A 57 -11.48 -12.46 19.92
CA GLY A 57 -10.58 -13.55 20.30
C GLY A 57 -11.07 -14.94 19.85
N ARG A 58 -12.37 -15.22 19.98
CA ARG A 58 -12.97 -16.47 19.49
C ARG A 58 -12.90 -16.60 17.98
N TRP A 59 -13.19 -15.51 17.26
CA TRP A 59 -13.11 -15.50 15.81
C TRP A 59 -11.67 -15.66 15.32
N ILE A 60 -10.69 -15.03 15.97
CA ILE A 60 -9.25 -15.21 15.64
C ILE A 60 -8.89 -16.69 15.74
N ALA A 61 -9.23 -17.35 16.85
CA ALA A 61 -8.94 -18.77 17.03
C ALA A 61 -9.61 -19.66 15.97
N MET A 62 -10.85 -19.33 15.57
CA MET A 62 -11.56 -20.03 14.49
C MET A 62 -10.87 -19.83 13.13
N ARG A 63 -10.47 -18.60 12.80
CA ARG A 63 -9.78 -18.26 11.55
C ARG A 63 -8.41 -18.93 11.46
N GLU A 64 -7.66 -18.94 12.55
CA GLU A 64 -6.36 -19.63 12.64
C GLU A 64 -6.50 -21.15 12.48
N ALA A 65 -7.52 -21.77 13.10
CA ALA A 65 -7.79 -23.19 12.91
C ALA A 65 -8.17 -23.54 11.47
N HIS A 66 -8.95 -22.67 10.81
CA HIS A 66 -9.28 -22.80 9.39
C HIS A 66 -8.03 -22.73 8.51
N TRP A 67 -7.19 -21.71 8.69
CA TRP A 67 -5.93 -21.59 7.96
C TRP A 67 -4.98 -22.76 8.22
N GLN A 68 -4.88 -23.25 9.45
CA GLN A 68 -4.09 -24.46 9.75
C GLN A 68 -4.60 -25.70 9.00
N ALA A 69 -5.92 -25.85 8.88
CA ALA A 69 -6.51 -26.94 8.12
C ALA A 69 -6.21 -26.83 6.63
N LEU A 70 -6.21 -25.61 6.06
CA LEU A 70 -5.86 -25.36 4.66
C LEU A 70 -4.37 -25.60 4.39
N ALA A 71 -3.48 -25.09 5.25
CA ALA A 71 -2.04 -25.31 5.13
C ALA A 71 -1.69 -26.81 5.16
N GLY A 72 -2.44 -27.61 5.93
CA GLY A 72 -2.29 -29.06 6.01
C GLY A 72 -2.80 -29.86 4.80
N GLN A 73 -3.53 -29.23 3.87
CA GLN A 73 -4.13 -29.85 2.68
C GLN A 73 -3.36 -29.56 1.38
N ALA A 74 -2.21 -28.87 1.46
CA ALA A 74 -1.58 -28.23 0.31
C ALA A 74 -1.15 -29.19 -0.82
N ASP A 75 -1.91 -29.17 -1.91
CA ASP A 75 -1.36 -29.06 -3.26
C ASP A 75 -1.23 -27.54 -3.53
N PRO A 76 -0.06 -27.00 -3.93
CA PRO A 76 0.19 -25.55 -4.06
C PRO A 76 -0.63 -24.80 -5.13
N GLU A 77 -1.65 -25.42 -5.71
CA GLU A 77 -2.49 -24.83 -6.75
C GLU A 77 -3.68 -24.06 -6.13
N PHE A 78 -3.97 -22.89 -6.67
CA PHE A 78 -5.15 -22.11 -6.31
C PHE A 78 -6.38 -22.61 -7.04
N ASP A 79 -7.54 -22.51 -6.41
CA ASP A 79 -8.79 -22.97 -7.01
C ASP A 79 -9.14 -22.14 -8.25
N SER A 80 -9.65 -22.83 -9.28
CA SER A 80 -10.19 -22.18 -10.46
C SER A 80 -11.43 -21.34 -10.10
N LEU A 81 -11.56 -20.18 -10.74
CA LEU A 81 -12.72 -19.31 -10.58
C LEU A 81 -13.95 -19.96 -11.25
N PRO A 82 -15.13 -20.00 -10.61
CA PRO A 82 -16.35 -20.60 -11.15
C PRO A 82 -17.01 -19.71 -12.22
N LEU A 83 -16.24 -19.35 -13.25
CA LEU A 83 -16.67 -18.56 -14.41
C LEU A 83 -16.59 -19.42 -15.67
N GLY A 84 -17.73 -19.67 -16.31
CA GLY A 84 -17.79 -20.55 -17.48
C GLY A 84 -17.42 -21.99 -17.14
N SER A 85 -16.33 -22.51 -17.73
CA SER A 85 -15.83 -23.87 -17.49
C SER A 85 -14.82 -23.97 -16.35
N GLY A 86 -14.57 -22.88 -15.62
CA GLY A 86 -13.43 -22.72 -14.73
C GLY A 86 -12.35 -21.87 -15.39
N LEU A 87 -11.91 -20.80 -14.70
CA LEU A 87 -10.77 -19.98 -15.12
C LEU A 87 -9.63 -20.12 -14.13
N ASP A 88 -8.39 -20.01 -14.61
CA ASP A 88 -7.22 -19.94 -13.74
C ASP A 88 -7.30 -18.73 -12.78
N ALA A 89 -6.87 -18.90 -11.54
CA ALA A 89 -6.95 -17.87 -10.51
C ALA A 89 -6.11 -16.61 -10.82
N PHE A 90 -5.12 -16.69 -11.70
CA PHE A 90 -4.33 -15.53 -12.13
C PHE A 90 -4.76 -14.97 -13.49
N ASP A 91 -5.74 -15.57 -14.18
CA ASP A 91 -6.27 -15.05 -15.45
C ASP A 91 -7.31 -13.94 -15.25
N GLU A 92 -6.82 -12.78 -14.81
CA GLU A 92 -7.63 -11.57 -14.66
C GLU A 92 -8.28 -11.07 -15.93
N ALA A 93 -7.65 -11.25 -17.07
CA ALA A 93 -8.18 -10.77 -18.34
C ALA A 93 -9.46 -11.55 -18.69
N ALA A 94 -9.42 -12.88 -18.59
CA ALA A 94 -10.58 -13.72 -18.83
C ALA A 94 -11.66 -13.50 -17.77
N ALA A 95 -11.29 -13.35 -16.49
CA ALA A 95 -12.23 -13.10 -15.41
C ALA A 95 -12.97 -11.76 -15.60
N ASN A 96 -12.25 -10.66 -15.81
CA ASN A 96 -12.85 -9.33 -15.94
C ASN A 96 -13.71 -9.19 -17.20
N ALA A 97 -13.38 -9.87 -18.30
CA ALA A 97 -14.23 -9.89 -19.50
C ALA A 97 -15.63 -10.46 -19.22
N ARG A 98 -15.80 -11.29 -18.18
CA ARG A 98 -17.10 -11.84 -17.73
C ARG A 98 -17.77 -10.94 -16.68
N LEU A 99 -16.98 -10.19 -15.92
CA LEU A 99 -17.44 -9.37 -14.80
C LEU A 99 -17.82 -7.94 -15.19
N ASP A 100 -17.38 -7.46 -16.36
CA ASP A 100 -17.65 -6.10 -16.84
C ASP A 100 -19.13 -5.73 -16.81
N SER A 101 -20.03 -6.65 -17.20
CA SER A 101 -21.48 -6.39 -17.18
C SER A 101 -22.10 -6.37 -15.78
N HIS A 102 -21.37 -6.84 -14.77
CA HIS A 102 -21.82 -6.97 -13.39
C HIS A 102 -21.32 -5.83 -12.49
N GLY A 103 -20.55 -4.89 -13.04
CA GLY A 103 -19.96 -3.80 -12.25
C GLY A 103 -18.94 -4.30 -11.23
N LEU A 104 -18.32 -5.46 -11.47
CA LEU A 104 -17.30 -6.06 -10.60
C LEU A 104 -15.93 -6.00 -11.26
N VAL A 105 -14.89 -6.04 -10.42
CA VAL A 105 -13.49 -6.14 -10.81
C VAL A 105 -12.88 -7.28 -10.03
N TYR A 106 -12.18 -8.15 -10.75
CA TYR A 106 -11.31 -9.16 -10.19
C TYR A 106 -9.85 -8.72 -10.38
N ALA A 107 -9.04 -8.88 -9.36
CA ALA A 107 -7.59 -8.74 -9.49
C ALA A 107 -6.86 -9.85 -8.75
N ALA A 108 -5.72 -10.24 -9.30
CA ALA A 108 -4.89 -11.34 -8.85
C ALA A 108 -3.41 -11.03 -9.12
N GLY A 109 -2.50 -11.57 -8.33
CA GLY A 109 -1.08 -11.40 -8.60
C GLY A 109 -0.17 -11.78 -7.46
N LEU A 110 1.10 -11.45 -7.63
CA LEU A 110 2.12 -11.64 -6.60
C LEU A 110 2.50 -10.28 -6.04
N ALA A 111 2.20 -10.09 -4.76
CA ALA A 111 2.61 -8.93 -4.01
C ALA A 111 4.08 -9.06 -3.56
N ARG A 112 4.49 -8.18 -2.66
CA ARG A 112 5.80 -8.21 -2.01
C ARG A 112 6.11 -9.61 -1.43
N PHE A 113 7.38 -10.02 -1.52
CA PHE A 113 7.83 -11.36 -1.11
C PHE A 113 7.15 -12.51 -1.86
N ARG A 114 6.62 -12.24 -3.07
CA ARG A 114 5.89 -13.19 -3.91
C ARG A 114 4.64 -13.77 -3.25
N ARG A 115 4.06 -13.06 -2.26
CA ARG A 115 2.81 -13.46 -1.63
C ARG A 115 1.68 -13.38 -2.65
N PRO A 116 0.95 -14.47 -2.92
CA PRO A 116 -0.24 -14.44 -3.77
C PRO A 116 -1.32 -13.54 -3.19
N GLU A 117 -2.01 -12.82 -4.06
CA GLU A 117 -3.08 -11.89 -3.69
C GLU A 117 -4.24 -12.03 -4.67
N PHE A 118 -5.45 -12.02 -4.13
CA PHE A 118 -6.68 -12.03 -4.90
C PHE A 118 -7.67 -11.02 -4.28
N VAL A 119 -8.51 -10.44 -5.13
CA VAL A 119 -9.60 -9.55 -4.71
C VAL A 119 -10.74 -9.60 -5.70
N LEU A 120 -11.96 -9.59 -5.17
CA LEU A 120 -13.18 -9.35 -5.93
C LEU A 120 -13.90 -8.15 -5.30
N ALA A 121 -14.17 -7.12 -6.09
CA ALA A 121 -14.75 -5.88 -5.58
C ALA A 121 -15.68 -5.21 -6.59
N GLU A 122 -16.53 -4.31 -6.10
CA GLU A 122 -17.33 -3.42 -6.93
C GLU A 122 -16.43 -2.43 -7.68
N ARG A 123 -16.71 -2.17 -8.95
CA ARG A 123 -16.08 -1.09 -9.73
C ARG A 123 -16.73 0.23 -9.34
N LEU A 124 -15.95 1.18 -8.82
CA LEU A 124 -16.43 2.54 -8.60
C LEU A 124 -16.14 3.41 -9.82
N GLU A 125 -14.89 3.44 -10.25
CA GLU A 125 -14.43 4.33 -11.30
C GLU A 125 -13.38 3.65 -12.17
N SER A 126 -13.27 4.10 -13.41
CA SER A 126 -12.22 3.68 -14.33
C SER A 126 -11.80 4.87 -15.17
N GLN A 127 -10.50 5.07 -15.31
CA GLN A 127 -9.92 6.17 -16.07
C GLN A 127 -8.62 5.74 -16.74
N THR A 128 -8.19 6.48 -17.76
CA THR A 128 -6.88 6.30 -18.36
C THR A 128 -6.04 7.54 -18.11
N ARG A 129 -4.83 7.37 -17.58
CA ARG A 129 -3.90 8.48 -17.31
C ARG A 129 -2.47 8.00 -17.58
N GLU A 130 -1.72 8.78 -18.36
CA GLU A 130 -0.31 8.48 -18.67
C GLU A 130 -0.08 7.07 -19.24
N GLY A 131 -1.03 6.57 -20.06
CA GLY A 131 -1.00 5.21 -20.61
C GLY A 131 -1.39 4.11 -19.62
N ALA A 132 -1.65 4.44 -18.35
CA ALA A 132 -2.17 3.53 -17.36
C ALA A 132 -3.70 3.44 -17.42
N SER A 133 -4.25 2.23 -17.34
CA SER A 133 -5.65 1.98 -17.00
C SER A 133 -5.78 1.93 -15.49
N ILE A 134 -6.44 2.93 -14.91
CA ILE A 134 -6.65 3.05 -13.46
C ILE A 134 -8.08 2.63 -13.14
N VAL A 135 -8.22 1.70 -12.21
CA VAL A 135 -9.49 1.21 -11.71
C VAL A 135 -9.56 1.45 -10.21
N VAL A 136 -10.58 2.19 -9.77
CA VAL A 136 -10.86 2.40 -8.35
C VAL A 136 -11.98 1.45 -7.95
N THR A 137 -11.74 0.61 -6.95
CA THR A 137 -12.72 -0.36 -6.46
C THR A 137 -13.36 0.08 -5.15
N GLY A 138 -14.60 -0.34 -4.96
CA GLY A 138 -15.44 -0.04 -3.81
C GLY A 138 -15.49 -1.20 -2.84
N ARG A 139 -16.70 -1.60 -2.45
CA ARG A 139 -16.92 -2.71 -1.52
C ARG A 139 -16.23 -3.97 -2.04
N GLU A 140 -15.49 -4.64 -1.16
CA GLU A 140 -14.85 -5.90 -1.48
C GLU A 140 -15.71 -7.07 -1.02
N HIS A 141 -15.94 -8.01 -1.93
CA HIS A 141 -16.63 -9.26 -1.69
C HIS A 141 -15.67 -10.38 -1.23
N ALA A 142 -14.40 -10.27 -1.59
CA ALA A 142 -13.35 -11.19 -1.15
C ALA A 142 -12.00 -10.45 -1.04
N ARG A 143 -11.25 -10.73 0.02
CA ARG A 143 -9.90 -10.17 0.25
C ARG A 143 -9.08 -11.02 1.24
N GLY A 144 -7.76 -10.88 1.19
CA GLY A 144 -6.85 -11.41 2.21
C GLY A 144 -6.76 -10.53 3.47
N LEU A 145 -6.03 -11.03 4.47
CA LEU A 145 -5.85 -10.42 5.80
C LEU A 145 -5.22 -9.03 5.76
N ASN A 146 -4.16 -8.87 4.96
CA ASN A 146 -3.38 -7.63 4.87
C ASN A 146 -3.31 -7.15 3.41
N PRO A 147 -4.44 -6.66 2.86
CA PRO A 147 -4.50 -6.23 1.48
C PRO A 147 -3.73 -4.91 1.29
N PRO A 148 -2.94 -4.75 0.21
CA PRO A 148 -2.45 -3.44 -0.21
C PRO A 148 -3.62 -2.51 -0.56
N MET A 149 -3.40 -1.21 -0.42
CA MET A 149 -4.41 -0.20 -0.80
C MET A 149 -4.38 0.13 -2.29
N ALA A 150 -3.23 -0.06 -2.94
CA ALA A 150 -3.08 0.09 -4.37
C ALA A 150 -2.02 -0.88 -4.89
N THR A 151 -2.16 -1.27 -6.15
CA THR A 151 -1.20 -2.12 -6.85
C THR A 151 -1.08 -1.70 -8.31
N SER A 152 0.13 -1.79 -8.84
CA SER A 152 0.41 -1.64 -10.27
C SER A 152 0.89 -2.96 -10.87
N ARG A 153 0.39 -3.30 -12.05
CA ARG A 153 0.88 -4.43 -12.83
C ARG A 153 0.77 -4.17 -14.32
N GLY A 154 1.92 -4.09 -14.99
CA GLY A 154 2.00 -3.68 -16.37
C GLY A 154 1.32 -2.33 -16.55
N ASP A 155 0.32 -2.28 -17.43
CA ASP A 155 -0.44 -1.05 -17.70
C ASP A 155 -1.65 -0.81 -16.77
N GLN A 156 -1.94 -1.70 -15.82
CA GLN A 156 -3.06 -1.56 -14.91
C GLN A 156 -2.63 -1.00 -13.55
N VAL A 157 -3.46 -0.10 -13.00
CA VAL A 157 -3.38 0.42 -11.63
C VAL A 157 -4.71 0.12 -10.95
N LEU A 158 -4.68 -0.58 -9.84
CA LEU A 158 -5.86 -0.85 -9.02
C LEU A 158 -5.76 -0.07 -7.71
N VAL A 159 -6.77 0.72 -7.37
CA VAL A 159 -6.86 1.40 -6.06
C VAL A 159 -8.07 0.88 -5.30
N ARG A 160 -7.82 0.30 -4.13
CA ARG A 160 -8.79 -0.42 -3.31
C ARG A 160 -9.38 0.52 -2.26
N ARG A 161 -10.42 1.27 -2.65
CA ARG A 161 -10.97 2.37 -1.83
C ARG A 161 -11.62 1.90 -0.54
N ASP A 162 -12.24 0.72 -0.50
CA ASP A 162 -12.75 0.17 0.77
C ASP A 162 -11.61 -0.15 1.75
N VAL A 163 -10.49 -0.71 1.27
CA VAL A 163 -9.28 -0.92 2.10
C VAL A 163 -8.74 0.40 2.62
N LEU A 164 -8.57 1.40 1.73
CA LEU A 164 -8.12 2.73 2.10
C LEU A 164 -9.04 3.38 3.15
N ARG A 165 -10.35 3.37 2.92
CA ARG A 165 -11.36 3.95 3.84
C ARG A 165 -11.27 3.32 5.23
N ARG A 166 -11.13 1.99 5.30
CA ARG A 166 -11.01 1.27 6.56
C ARG A 166 -9.71 1.59 7.30
N TRP A 167 -8.61 1.65 6.57
CA TRP A 167 -7.31 2.01 7.11
C TRP A 167 -7.29 3.47 7.62
N LEU A 168 -7.85 4.41 6.85
CA LEU A 168 -8.03 5.81 7.27
C LEU A 168 -8.86 5.93 8.54
N GLY A 169 -9.97 5.18 8.65
CA GLY A 169 -10.78 5.14 9.86
C GLY A 169 -9.98 4.74 11.10
N THR A 170 -9.08 3.75 10.95
CA THR A 170 -8.16 3.32 12.01
C THR A 170 -7.13 4.41 12.34
N ARG A 171 -6.55 5.10 11.34
CA ARG A 171 -5.61 6.21 11.57
C ARG A 171 -6.26 7.38 12.30
N LEU A 172 -7.48 7.77 11.92
CA LEU A 172 -8.25 8.83 12.59
C LEU A 172 -8.66 8.46 14.03
N GLU A 173 -8.81 7.17 14.33
CA GLU A 173 -9.01 6.72 15.71
C GLU A 173 -7.72 6.88 16.54
N LEU A 174 -6.58 6.49 15.98
CA LEU A 174 -5.27 6.57 16.63
C LEU A 174 -4.84 8.03 16.91
N SER A 175 -5.10 8.96 15.99
CA SER A 175 -4.74 10.37 16.18
C SER A 175 -5.42 11.00 17.40
N ARG A 176 -6.67 10.62 17.68
CA ARG A 176 -7.41 11.05 18.86
C ARG A 176 -6.83 10.49 20.16
N GLN A 177 -6.27 9.29 20.11
CA GLN A 177 -5.72 8.60 21.28
C GLN A 177 -4.27 9.02 21.58
N ARG A 178 -3.52 9.47 20.57
CA ARG A 178 -2.09 9.83 20.69
C ARG A 178 -1.78 11.20 20.07
N PRO A 179 -1.94 12.29 20.84
CA PRO A 179 -1.64 13.66 20.37
C PRO A 179 -0.18 13.92 19.97
N SER A 180 0.77 13.02 20.33
CA SER A 180 2.17 13.15 19.93
C SER A 180 2.45 12.78 18.46
N ALA A 181 1.45 12.30 17.71
CA ALA A 181 1.55 12.02 16.28
C ALA A 181 1.41 13.30 15.46
N GLU A 182 2.34 14.26 15.62
CA GLU A 182 2.17 15.64 15.14
C GLU A 182 1.84 15.77 13.64
N GLY A 183 2.38 14.91 12.78
CA GLY A 183 2.04 14.92 11.35
C GLY A 183 0.61 14.48 11.07
N LEU A 184 0.10 13.49 11.80
CA LEU A 184 -1.26 12.99 11.67
C LEU A 184 -2.27 13.97 12.28
N CYS A 185 -1.91 14.64 13.38
CA CYS A 185 -2.68 15.75 13.93
C CYS A 185 -2.77 16.90 12.94
N ALA A 186 -1.65 17.34 12.35
CA ALA A 186 -1.64 18.39 11.33
C ALA A 186 -2.51 18.03 10.11
N ALA A 187 -2.48 16.77 9.66
CA ALA A 187 -3.36 16.30 8.59
C ALA A 187 -4.85 16.36 9.01
N THR A 188 -5.17 15.93 10.22
CA THR A 188 -6.53 15.96 10.78
C THR A 188 -7.06 17.39 10.88
N ASP A 189 -6.23 18.32 11.35
CA ASP A 189 -6.55 19.74 11.45
C ASP A 189 -6.79 20.35 10.07
N ALA A 190 -5.90 20.04 9.10
CA ALA A 190 -6.01 20.53 7.73
C ALA A 190 -7.24 19.98 7.00
N TRP A 191 -7.63 18.73 7.24
CA TRP A 191 -8.88 18.15 6.72
C TRP A 191 -10.14 18.70 7.37
N GLN A 192 -10.00 19.46 8.48
CA GLN A 192 -11.12 20.01 9.24
C GLN A 192 -12.15 18.93 9.59
N VAL A 193 -11.68 17.83 10.18
CA VAL A 193 -12.53 16.70 10.56
C VAL A 193 -13.54 17.14 11.63
N GLY A 194 -14.76 17.47 11.17
CA GLY A 194 -15.87 17.87 12.01
C GLY A 194 -16.62 16.69 12.65
N ASP A 195 -17.84 16.96 13.14
CA ASP A 195 -18.66 15.98 13.87
C ASP A 195 -19.19 14.84 12.98
N ASP A 196 -19.45 15.12 11.69
CA ASP A 196 -19.83 14.09 10.71
C ASP A 196 -18.60 13.31 10.23
N ARG A 197 -18.26 12.28 11.01
CA ARG A 197 -17.10 11.42 10.77
C ARG A 197 -17.19 10.63 9.47
N GLU A 198 -18.38 10.18 9.09
CA GLU A 198 -18.56 9.39 7.87
C GLU A 198 -18.34 10.26 6.64
N ALA A 199 -18.95 11.45 6.60
CA ALA A 199 -18.71 12.39 5.51
C ALA A 199 -17.26 12.86 5.46
N ALA A 200 -16.61 13.08 6.61
CA ALA A 200 -15.19 13.43 6.66
C ALA A 200 -14.32 12.30 6.10
N LEU A 201 -14.56 11.06 6.51
CA LEU A 201 -13.83 9.90 6.04
C LEU A 201 -13.99 9.70 4.53
N GLU A 202 -15.19 9.91 4.00
CA GLU A 202 -15.46 9.79 2.56
C GLU A 202 -14.70 10.84 1.73
N ARG A 203 -14.66 12.10 2.19
CA ARG A 203 -13.87 13.17 1.56
C ARG A 203 -12.38 12.85 1.60
N ILE A 204 -11.86 12.42 2.76
CA ILE A 204 -10.46 12.07 2.93
C ILE A 204 -10.11 10.86 2.04
N ALA A 205 -10.96 9.82 2.01
CA ALA A 205 -10.74 8.66 1.16
C ALA A 205 -10.69 9.05 -0.32
N THR A 206 -11.50 10.01 -0.76
CA THR A 206 -11.44 10.54 -2.13
C THR A 206 -10.10 11.24 -2.40
N ALA A 207 -9.66 12.14 -1.52
CA ALA A 207 -8.38 12.84 -1.66
C ALA A 207 -7.20 11.87 -1.65
N GLU A 208 -7.16 10.93 -0.71
CA GLU A 208 -6.07 9.97 -0.60
C GLU A 208 -6.12 8.87 -1.66
N THR A 209 -7.26 8.65 -2.32
CA THR A 209 -7.31 7.83 -3.54
C THR A 209 -6.43 8.45 -4.64
N GLU A 210 -6.49 9.77 -4.82
CA GLU A 210 -5.61 10.47 -5.78
C GLU A 210 -4.14 10.40 -5.33
N THR A 211 -3.83 10.52 -4.03
CA THR A 211 -2.46 10.32 -3.51
C THR A 211 -1.91 8.94 -3.89
N LEU A 212 -2.72 7.88 -3.75
CA LEU A 212 -2.32 6.53 -4.16
C LEU A 212 -2.16 6.43 -5.68
N ILE A 213 -3.06 6.99 -6.47
CA ILE A 213 -2.91 7.03 -7.93
C ILE A 213 -1.59 7.70 -8.33
N LEU A 214 -1.25 8.82 -7.72
CA LEU A 214 0.01 9.53 -8.00
C LEU A 214 1.24 8.70 -7.64
N HIS A 215 1.19 7.94 -6.54
CA HIS A 215 2.24 7.01 -6.13
C HIS A 215 2.44 5.91 -7.17
N GLU A 216 1.36 5.23 -7.57
CA GLU A 216 1.39 4.16 -8.58
C GLU A 216 1.88 4.67 -9.95
N LEU A 217 1.46 5.86 -10.37
CA LEU A 217 1.99 6.50 -11.59
C LEU A 217 3.48 6.84 -11.43
N GLY A 218 3.92 7.27 -10.24
CA GLY A 218 5.33 7.47 -9.90
C GLY A 218 6.14 6.18 -10.01
N GLU A 219 5.63 5.05 -9.48
CA GLU A 219 6.28 3.75 -9.59
C GLU A 219 6.44 3.32 -11.05
N ARG A 220 5.43 3.58 -11.89
CA ARG A 220 5.51 3.28 -13.33
C ARG A 220 6.57 4.12 -14.04
N ARG A 221 6.65 5.41 -13.74
CA ARG A 221 7.73 6.28 -14.25
C ARG A 221 9.09 5.77 -13.80
N ALA A 222 9.20 5.34 -12.54
CA ALA A 222 10.42 4.72 -12.03
C ALA A 222 10.78 3.43 -12.78
N ALA A 223 9.81 2.54 -13.00
CA ALA A 223 10.01 1.31 -13.76
C ALA A 223 10.48 1.58 -15.19
N ALA A 224 9.90 2.59 -15.87
CA ALA A 224 10.33 3.01 -17.21
C ALA A 224 11.78 3.53 -17.23
N LEU A 225 12.22 4.23 -16.19
CA LEU A 225 13.59 4.77 -16.09
C LEU A 225 14.64 3.73 -15.68
N LEU A 226 14.26 2.75 -14.86
CA LEU A 226 15.15 1.70 -14.34
C LEU A 226 15.20 0.48 -15.27
N GLY A 227 14.15 0.26 -16.05
CA GLY A 227 14.02 -0.84 -17.00
C GLY A 227 13.73 -2.20 -16.35
N PRO A 228 13.53 -3.25 -17.15
CA PRO A 228 13.08 -4.57 -16.67
C PRO A 228 14.08 -5.27 -15.74
N GLN A 229 15.36 -4.86 -15.78
CA GLN A 229 16.39 -5.40 -14.89
C GLN A 229 16.12 -5.10 -13.42
N TRP A 230 15.33 -4.06 -13.11
CA TRP A 230 14.91 -3.78 -11.74
C TRP A 230 14.09 -4.94 -11.15
N GLU A 231 13.11 -5.44 -11.90
CA GLU A 231 12.29 -6.58 -11.47
C GLU A 231 13.12 -7.85 -11.41
N SER A 232 14.02 -8.10 -12.38
CA SER A 232 14.96 -9.24 -12.31
C SER A 232 15.87 -9.18 -11.09
N MET A 233 16.31 -7.99 -10.68
CA MET A 233 17.06 -7.80 -9.45
C MET A 233 16.21 -8.15 -8.23
N LEU A 234 15.00 -7.57 -8.11
CA LEU A 234 14.10 -7.85 -7.00
C LEU A 234 13.79 -9.35 -6.86
N GLU A 235 13.52 -10.03 -7.97
CA GLU A 235 13.27 -11.47 -8.01
C GLU A 235 14.47 -12.31 -7.56
N SER A 236 15.69 -11.81 -7.74
CA SER A 236 16.93 -12.50 -7.35
C SER A 236 17.29 -12.34 -5.88
N LEU A 237 16.65 -11.40 -5.16
CA LEU A 237 16.92 -11.18 -3.75
C LEU A 237 16.33 -12.32 -2.91
N GLY A 238 17.21 -13.04 -2.22
CA GLY A 238 16.82 -14.18 -1.36
C GLY A 238 16.41 -13.79 0.06
N ASP A 239 16.52 -12.50 0.43
CA ASP A 239 16.24 -12.03 1.78
C ASP A 239 15.25 -10.85 1.80
N GLN A 240 14.39 -10.87 2.83
CA GLN A 240 13.32 -9.88 2.96
C GLN A 240 13.83 -8.45 3.21
N ARG A 241 15.03 -8.29 3.78
CA ARG A 241 15.56 -6.99 4.19
C ARG A 241 16.10 -6.21 3.00
N SER A 242 16.80 -6.86 2.08
CA SER A 242 17.30 -6.23 0.86
C SER A 242 16.15 -5.87 -0.08
N GLU A 243 15.14 -6.73 -0.22
CA GLU A 243 13.92 -6.39 -0.99
C GLU A 243 13.21 -5.18 -0.39
N LEU A 244 13.13 -5.09 0.94
CA LEU A 244 12.60 -3.93 1.66
C LEU A 244 13.32 -2.62 1.34
N VAL A 245 14.66 -2.65 1.30
CA VAL A 245 15.48 -1.49 0.97
C VAL A 245 15.29 -1.09 -0.48
N ALA A 246 15.37 -2.06 -1.41
CA ALA A 246 15.19 -1.82 -2.83
C ALA A 246 13.83 -1.18 -3.13
N ARG A 247 12.74 -1.74 -2.59
CA ARG A 247 11.39 -1.16 -2.71
C ARG A 247 11.32 0.23 -2.11
N ALA A 248 11.84 0.44 -0.90
CA ALA A 248 11.85 1.77 -0.29
C ALA A 248 12.59 2.83 -1.13
N VAL A 249 13.69 2.46 -1.79
CA VAL A 249 14.41 3.35 -2.73
C VAL A 249 13.53 3.70 -3.93
N ARG A 250 12.83 2.72 -4.52
CA ARG A 250 11.90 2.97 -5.63
C ARG A 250 10.71 3.82 -5.20
N ASP A 251 10.08 3.51 -4.06
CA ASP A 251 8.93 4.24 -3.52
C ASP A 251 9.29 5.71 -3.26
N LEU A 252 10.44 5.96 -2.64
CA LEU A 252 10.93 7.32 -2.37
C LEU A 252 11.21 8.09 -3.67
N PHE A 253 11.76 7.43 -4.68
CA PHE A 253 11.93 8.02 -6.00
C PHE A 253 10.57 8.33 -6.65
N ALA A 254 9.65 7.37 -6.68
CA ALA A 254 8.31 7.51 -7.23
C ALA A 254 7.55 8.68 -6.59
N ASP A 255 7.58 8.77 -5.26
CA ASP A 255 6.91 9.82 -4.51
C ASP A 255 7.53 11.21 -4.75
N CYS A 256 8.86 11.29 -4.93
CA CYS A 256 9.53 12.55 -5.24
C CYS A 256 9.45 12.92 -6.74
N GLU A 257 9.17 11.97 -7.64
CA GLU A 257 8.97 12.20 -9.08
C GLU A 257 7.52 12.61 -9.40
N SER A 258 6.54 12.09 -8.65
CA SER A 258 5.12 12.20 -9.00
C SER A 258 4.27 12.75 -7.84
N THR A 259 4.19 12.01 -6.73
CA THR A 259 3.25 12.29 -5.63
C THR A 259 3.46 13.67 -5.01
N LEU A 260 4.60 13.91 -4.37
CA LEU A 260 4.87 15.13 -3.63
C LEU A 260 4.91 16.38 -4.52
N PRO A 261 5.55 16.37 -5.72
CA PRO A 261 5.48 17.51 -6.62
C PRO A 261 4.05 17.89 -6.99
N THR A 262 3.19 16.91 -7.29
CA THR A 262 1.80 17.18 -7.69
C THR A 262 0.98 17.71 -6.52
N LEU A 263 1.14 17.16 -5.31
CA LEU A 263 0.46 17.66 -4.12
C LEU A 263 0.89 19.09 -3.78
N LEU A 264 2.18 19.42 -3.96
CA LEU A 264 2.69 20.78 -3.77
C LEU A 264 2.14 21.76 -4.81
N GLU A 265 2.10 21.37 -6.09
CA GLU A 265 1.55 22.19 -7.17
C GLU A 265 0.07 22.52 -6.95
N ARG A 266 -0.68 21.56 -6.39
CA ARG A 266 -2.12 21.69 -6.09
C ARG A 266 -2.42 22.30 -4.72
N ASP A 267 -1.41 22.62 -3.91
CA ASP A 267 -1.54 23.08 -2.52
C ASP A 267 -2.39 22.14 -1.64
N GLU A 268 -2.23 20.82 -1.82
CA GLU A 268 -2.95 19.78 -1.07
C GLU A 268 -2.33 19.54 0.32
N GLN A 269 -2.37 20.56 1.17
CA GLN A 269 -1.65 20.59 2.45
C GLN A 269 -1.97 19.40 3.35
N ALA A 270 -3.25 19.00 3.41
CA ALA A 270 -3.68 17.91 4.26
C ALA A 270 -3.09 16.57 3.82
N SER A 271 -3.06 16.29 2.52
CA SER A 271 -2.44 15.10 1.95
C SER A 271 -0.91 15.13 2.08
N ILE A 272 -0.27 16.31 2.01
CA ILE A 272 1.17 16.46 2.32
C ILE A 272 1.45 16.09 3.78
N HIS A 273 0.71 16.66 4.73
CA HIS A 273 0.84 16.30 6.15
C HIS A 273 0.63 14.79 6.35
N PHE A 274 -0.36 14.23 5.68
CA PHE A 274 -0.69 12.83 5.78
C PHE A 274 0.41 11.92 5.21
N TRP A 275 0.97 12.25 4.05
CA TRP A 275 2.08 11.50 3.47
C TRP A 275 3.27 11.46 4.44
N PHE A 276 3.66 12.60 5.02
CA PHE A 276 4.77 12.68 6.00
C PHE A 276 4.45 12.01 7.34
N ALA A 277 3.18 11.97 7.74
CA ALA A 277 2.72 11.20 8.89
C ALA A 277 2.85 9.68 8.68
N ASN A 278 2.95 9.23 7.44
CA ASN A 278 3.11 7.83 7.05
C ASN A 278 4.52 7.51 6.48
N LEU A 279 5.45 8.48 6.53
CA LEU A 279 6.86 8.28 6.20
C LEU A 279 7.57 7.52 7.34
N GLU A 280 7.26 6.23 7.47
CA GLU A 280 7.70 5.36 8.56
C GLU A 280 8.58 4.21 8.03
N GLY A 281 9.08 3.36 8.93
CA GLY A 281 9.85 2.15 8.57
C GLY A 281 11.11 2.45 7.76
N MET A 282 11.34 1.67 6.71
CA MET A 282 12.54 1.82 5.87
C MET A 282 12.58 3.17 5.14
N ARG A 283 11.45 3.65 4.59
CA ARG A 283 11.40 4.95 3.92
C ARG A 283 11.72 6.09 4.90
N GLY A 284 11.17 6.03 6.11
CA GLY A 284 11.45 7.01 7.17
C GLY A 284 12.90 7.01 7.65
N LEU A 285 13.52 5.83 7.74
CA LEU A 285 14.95 5.69 8.05
C LEU A 285 15.83 6.29 6.96
N LEU A 286 15.50 6.02 5.70
CA LEU A 286 16.33 6.38 4.55
C LEU A 286 16.22 7.86 4.13
N ALA A 287 15.11 8.54 4.42
CA ALA A 287 14.84 9.90 3.94
C ALA A 287 14.78 11.00 5.04
N PRO A 288 15.77 11.12 5.95
CA PRO A 288 15.73 12.14 7.01
C PRO A 288 15.79 13.57 6.45
N ALA A 289 16.49 13.80 5.32
CA ALA A 289 16.55 15.10 4.66
C ALA A 289 15.19 15.54 4.10
N LEU A 290 14.40 14.60 3.56
CA LEU A 290 13.04 14.86 3.09
C LEU A 290 12.14 15.28 4.26
N ARG A 291 12.21 14.54 5.38
CA ARG A 291 11.52 14.89 6.63
C ARG A 291 11.93 16.27 7.16
N ALA A 292 13.21 16.62 7.10
CA ALA A 292 13.69 17.93 7.50
C ALA A 292 13.12 19.06 6.62
N GLY A 293 12.97 18.82 5.31
CA GLY A 293 12.29 19.73 4.39
C GLY A 293 10.84 20.00 4.78
N TYR A 294 10.09 18.94 5.09
CA TYR A 294 8.72 19.04 5.59
C TYR A 294 8.61 19.81 6.90
N LEU A 295 9.49 19.55 7.87
CA LEU A 295 9.46 20.26 9.15
C LEU A 295 9.71 21.76 8.97
N ARG A 296 10.62 22.16 8.06
CA ARG A 296 10.84 23.58 7.72
C ARG A 296 9.60 24.20 7.11
N TRP A 297 8.99 23.53 6.12
CA TRP A 297 7.73 23.98 5.50
C TRP A 297 6.60 24.15 6.52
N ARG A 298 6.39 23.15 7.38
CA ARG A 298 5.37 23.18 8.44
C ARG A 298 5.62 24.29 9.47
N SER A 299 6.88 24.58 9.79
CA SER A 299 7.24 25.61 10.78
C SER A 299 7.14 27.04 10.25
N ALA A 300 6.98 27.23 8.94
CA ALA A 300 6.89 28.55 8.35
C ALA A 300 5.55 29.20 8.73
N ALA A 301 5.57 30.48 9.11
CA ALA A 301 4.35 31.22 9.39
C ALA A 301 3.48 31.36 8.12
N PRO A 302 2.14 31.37 8.22
CA PRO A 302 1.25 31.62 7.09
C PRO A 302 1.66 32.88 6.33
N GLY A 303 1.82 32.78 5.01
CA GLY A 303 2.24 33.92 4.16
C GLY A 303 3.75 34.18 4.14
N THR A 304 4.59 33.35 4.77
CA THR A 304 6.05 33.46 4.64
C THR A 304 6.47 33.21 3.19
N PRO A 305 7.09 34.17 2.50
CA PRO A 305 7.57 33.97 1.14
C PRO A 305 8.57 32.81 1.08
N GLY A 306 8.35 31.85 0.17
CA GLY A 306 9.27 30.73 -0.04
C GLY A 306 9.09 29.53 0.90
N ALA A 307 8.09 29.50 1.79
CA ALA A 307 7.81 28.33 2.62
C ALA A 307 7.59 27.06 1.77
N SER A 308 6.72 27.12 0.76
CA SER A 308 6.49 26.04 -0.21
C SER A 308 7.73 25.71 -1.05
N ALA A 309 8.61 26.69 -1.29
CA ALA A 309 9.87 26.46 -1.99
C ALA A 309 10.82 25.57 -1.19
N ALA A 310 10.86 25.68 0.15
CA ALA A 310 11.74 24.86 0.98
C ALA A 310 11.42 23.35 0.92
N LEU A 311 10.14 22.98 0.82
CA LEU A 311 9.74 21.58 0.62
C LEU A 311 9.89 21.17 -0.85
N ALA A 312 9.55 22.04 -1.81
CA ALA A 312 9.78 21.76 -3.23
C ALA A 312 11.27 21.50 -3.55
N ASP A 313 12.19 22.31 -3.01
CA ASP A 313 13.63 22.14 -3.15
C ASP A 313 14.10 20.81 -2.55
N ALA A 314 13.57 20.46 -1.37
CA ALA A 314 13.88 19.18 -0.72
C ALA A 314 13.37 17.99 -1.55
N VAL A 315 12.15 18.07 -2.10
CA VAL A 315 11.58 17.04 -2.97
C VAL A 315 12.41 16.88 -4.24
N GLN A 316 12.79 17.98 -4.89
CA GLN A 316 13.62 17.94 -6.11
C GLN A 316 15.01 17.35 -5.83
N ALA A 317 15.68 17.77 -4.75
CA ALA A 317 16.97 17.21 -4.36
C ALA A 317 16.87 15.70 -4.03
N GLN A 318 15.78 15.28 -3.37
CA GLN A 318 15.55 13.88 -3.02
C GLN A 318 15.20 13.03 -4.25
N ARG A 319 14.45 13.57 -5.22
CA ARG A 319 14.19 12.93 -6.51
C ARG A 319 15.49 12.55 -7.22
N GLU A 320 16.42 13.50 -7.35
CA GLU A 320 17.73 13.27 -7.97
C GLU A 320 18.55 12.25 -7.19
N HIS A 321 18.57 12.37 -5.86
CA HIS A 321 19.25 11.45 -4.97
C HIS A 321 18.73 10.01 -5.12
N TRP A 322 17.41 9.78 -5.05
CA TRP A 322 16.84 8.43 -5.08
C TRP A 322 16.96 7.78 -6.46
N LEU A 323 16.89 8.55 -7.55
CA LEU A 323 17.22 8.02 -8.87
C LEU A 323 18.68 7.56 -8.96
N ALA A 324 19.61 8.32 -8.37
CA ALA A 324 21.02 7.93 -8.32
C ALA A 324 21.22 6.67 -7.46
N GLN A 325 20.58 6.57 -6.28
CA GLN A 325 20.64 5.37 -5.44
C GLN A 325 20.04 4.15 -6.14
N ALA A 326 18.91 4.28 -6.82
CA ALA A 326 18.30 3.19 -7.57
C ALA A 326 19.23 2.66 -8.68
N ARG A 327 19.88 3.58 -9.42
CA ARG A 327 20.88 3.22 -10.44
C ARG A 327 22.12 2.58 -9.85
N ALA A 328 22.60 3.07 -8.71
CA ALA A 328 23.76 2.51 -8.02
C ALA A 328 23.48 1.10 -7.47
N LEU A 329 22.30 0.88 -6.90
CA LEU A 329 21.83 -0.45 -6.48
C LEU A 329 21.80 -1.42 -7.68
N LEU A 330 21.25 -0.98 -8.81
CA LEU A 330 21.20 -1.78 -10.03
C LEU A 330 22.59 -2.06 -10.60
N ALA A 331 23.53 -1.11 -10.49
CA ALA A 331 24.92 -1.31 -10.89
C ALA A 331 25.64 -2.34 -9.99
N ALA A 332 25.46 -2.25 -8.66
CA ALA A 332 26.00 -3.22 -7.71
C ALA A 332 25.47 -4.64 -8.00
N TRP A 333 24.18 -4.75 -8.33
CA TRP A 333 23.59 -6.01 -8.77
C TRP A 333 24.19 -6.52 -10.09
N ARG A 334 24.43 -5.66 -11.09
CA ARG A 334 25.06 -6.09 -12.35
C ARG A 334 26.49 -6.59 -12.14
N GLU A 335 27.21 -6.03 -11.18
CA GLU A 335 28.60 -6.40 -10.88
C GLU A 335 28.70 -7.75 -10.15
N ALA A 336 27.83 -7.98 -9.16
CA ALA A 336 27.97 -9.12 -8.25
C ALA A 336 26.65 -9.87 -7.96
N ALA A 337 25.64 -9.73 -8.83
CA ALA A 337 24.31 -10.29 -8.68
C ALA A 337 23.66 -9.94 -7.32
N ALA A 338 22.85 -10.83 -6.75
CA ALA A 338 22.20 -10.63 -5.46
C ALA A 338 23.17 -10.22 -4.34
N PRO A 339 24.37 -10.83 -4.17
CA PRO A 339 25.36 -10.37 -3.19
C PRO A 339 25.73 -8.88 -3.29
N GLY A 340 25.84 -8.33 -4.51
CA GLY A 340 26.13 -6.91 -4.70
C GLY A 340 24.98 -6.00 -4.25
N ALA A 341 23.75 -6.38 -4.58
CA ALA A 341 22.55 -5.66 -4.14
C ALA A 341 22.36 -5.69 -2.62
N VAL A 342 22.64 -6.84 -1.99
CA VAL A 342 22.62 -7.01 -0.53
C VAL A 342 23.65 -6.09 0.13
N ALA A 343 24.91 -6.15 -0.31
CA ALA A 343 25.98 -5.33 0.25
C ALA A 343 25.70 -3.82 0.12
N PHE A 344 25.16 -3.39 -1.02
CA PHE A 344 24.70 -2.01 -1.22
C PHE A 344 23.60 -1.63 -0.22
N SER A 345 22.59 -2.49 -0.09
CA SER A 345 21.45 -2.26 0.80
C SER A 345 21.88 -2.15 2.26
N GLU A 346 22.81 -2.99 2.71
CA GLU A 346 23.37 -2.93 4.05
C GLU A 346 24.16 -1.64 4.30
N ALA A 347 24.99 -1.22 3.34
CA ALA A 347 25.77 0.00 3.42
C ALA A 347 24.85 1.25 3.49
N LEU A 348 23.80 1.28 2.66
CA LEU A 348 22.82 2.36 2.66
C LEU A 348 22.09 2.48 4.01
N VAL A 349 21.66 1.36 4.57
CA VAL A 349 21.02 1.33 5.91
C VAL A 349 22.00 1.72 7.02
N ALA A 350 23.27 1.31 6.93
CA ALA A 350 24.28 1.66 7.91
C ALA A 350 24.57 3.17 7.90
N ALA A 351 24.68 3.79 6.72
CA ALA A 351 24.86 5.23 6.58
C ALA A 351 23.69 6.01 7.20
N ALA A 352 22.44 5.63 6.87
CA ALA A 352 21.24 6.27 7.42
C ALA A 352 21.14 6.20 8.96
N ARG A 353 21.61 5.09 9.56
CA ARG A 353 21.67 4.95 11.03
C ARG A 353 22.77 5.80 11.66
N GLY A 354 23.89 6.01 10.97
CA GLY A 354 24.98 6.87 11.44
C GLY A 354 24.65 8.37 11.40
N GLU A 355 23.75 8.77 10.50
CA GLU A 355 23.26 10.15 10.37
C GLU A 355 22.06 10.47 11.27
N SER A 356 21.40 9.45 11.81
CA SER A 356 20.30 9.62 12.75
C SER A 356 20.85 10.03 14.13
N PRO A 357 20.41 11.15 14.74
CA PRO A 357 20.77 11.43 16.12
C PRO A 357 20.31 10.27 17.03
N PRO A 358 21.02 9.94 18.12
CA PRO A 358 20.50 9.00 19.10
C PRO A 358 19.13 9.52 19.57
N GLY A 359 18.11 8.70 19.37
CA GLY A 359 16.70 9.06 19.51
C GLY A 359 16.25 9.42 20.91
#